data_AF-A0A5J5NAP4-F1
#
_entry.id   AF-A0A5J5NAP4-F1
#
_cell.length_a   1.000
_cell.length_b   1.000
_cell.length_c   1.000
_cell.angle_alpha   90.00
_cell.angle_beta   90.00
_cell.angle_gamma   90.00
#
_symmetry.space_group_name_H-M   'P 1'
#
loop_
_entity.id
_entity.type
_entity.pdbx_description
1 polymer ?
#
loop_
_entity_poly.entity_id
_entity_poly.type
_entity_poly.pdbx_seq_one_letter_code
_entity_poly.pdbx_strand_id
1 'polypeptide(L)'
;MALGLAYQERGRILMKFADLIEQNIEELATLEAINGGKLFSLCKFMEVPGAAMTLRYYAGAADKIYGTVLKLSKGLQGYTLREPIGVVGAILPWNFPTSMFFIKAAPALAAGCTMVIKPAEQTPLSALYYAHLAKLAGIPDGVLNVVNGFGETAGAAISSHMDIDKVSFTGSTEVGRKIMMAAAASNLKPVSLELGGKSPLLIFDDADVDEAAKFAFNGIFTSVRPNFMPRPEY
;
A
#
# COMPACT_ATOMS: atom_id res chain seq x y z
N MET A 1 -10.90 -6.08 19.35
CA MET A 1 -11.24 -5.66 17.97
C MET A 1 -10.60 -4.30 17.75
N ALA A 2 -9.52 -4.22 16.96
CA ALA A 2 -8.57 -3.07 16.97
C ALA A 2 -9.17 -1.71 16.55
N LEU A 3 -10.38 -1.69 15.98
CA LEU A 3 -11.08 -0.47 15.59
C LEU A 3 -12.38 -0.20 16.35
N GLY A 4 -12.94 -1.17 17.11
CA GLY A 4 -14.22 -1.01 17.85
C GLY A 4 -15.46 -0.64 17.02
N LEU A 5 -15.30 -0.27 15.74
CA LEU A 5 -16.34 0.15 14.82
C LEU A 5 -16.99 -1.06 14.14
N ALA A 6 -18.30 -0.98 13.96
CA ALA A 6 -19.06 -1.89 13.12
C ALA A 6 -18.49 -1.90 11.68
N TYR A 7 -18.57 -3.05 11.01
CA TYR A 7 -18.02 -3.26 9.66
C TYR A 7 -18.51 -2.21 8.64
N GLN A 8 -19.80 -1.88 8.69
CA GLN A 8 -20.41 -0.87 7.80
C GLN A 8 -19.86 0.53 8.04
N GLU A 9 -19.61 0.89 9.30
CA GLU A 9 -19.09 2.21 9.67
C GLU A 9 -17.66 2.40 9.16
N ARG A 10 -16.84 1.32 9.19
CA ARG A 10 -15.51 1.33 8.55
C ARG A 10 -15.62 1.59 7.05
N GLY A 11 -16.51 0.89 6.35
CA GLY A 11 -16.75 1.12 4.93
C GLY A 11 -17.14 2.58 4.63
N ARG A 12 -18.04 3.15 5.44
CA ARG A 12 -18.48 4.56 5.30
C ARG A 12 -17.33 5.56 5.46
N ILE A 13 -16.47 5.37 6.45
CA ILE A 13 -15.29 6.23 6.67
C ILE A 13 -14.32 6.12 5.48
N LEU A 14 -14.07 4.91 4.97
CA LEU A 14 -13.19 4.72 3.81
C LEU A 14 -13.76 5.33 2.53
N MET A 15 -15.09 5.28 2.32
CA MET A 15 -15.75 6.00 1.22
C MET A 15 -15.53 7.51 1.33
N LYS A 16 -15.77 8.09 2.51
CA LYS A 16 -15.53 9.53 2.75
C LYS A 16 -14.05 9.90 2.56
N PHE A 17 -13.13 9.03 2.95
CA PHE A 17 -11.71 9.25 2.72
C PHE A 17 -11.38 9.28 1.21
N ALA A 18 -11.99 8.40 0.41
CA ALA A 18 -11.84 8.46 -1.05
C ALA A 18 -12.39 9.77 -1.64
N ASP A 19 -13.53 10.25 -1.15
CA ASP A 19 -14.12 11.52 -1.60
C ASP A 19 -13.20 12.71 -1.26
N LEU A 20 -12.57 12.70 -0.09
CA LEU A 20 -11.60 13.74 0.31
C LEU A 20 -10.34 13.71 -0.55
N ILE A 21 -9.86 12.53 -0.96
CA ILE A 21 -8.74 12.42 -1.90
C ILE A 21 -9.11 13.08 -3.24
N GLU A 22 -10.32 12.82 -3.74
CA GLU A 22 -10.79 13.42 -5.01
C GLU A 22 -10.94 14.94 -4.92
N GLN A 23 -11.48 15.44 -3.81
CA GLN A 23 -11.61 16.87 -3.57
C GLN A 23 -10.26 17.60 -3.54
N ASN A 24 -9.17 16.89 -3.23
CA ASN A 24 -7.82 17.45 -3.10
C ASN A 24 -6.87 16.94 -4.21
N ILE A 25 -7.40 16.48 -5.35
CA ILE A 25 -6.60 15.93 -6.47
C ILE A 25 -5.48 16.88 -6.92
N GLU A 26 -5.76 18.19 -7.04
CA GLU A 26 -4.77 19.17 -7.52
C GLU A 26 -3.56 19.24 -6.58
N GLU A 27 -3.82 19.33 -5.28
CA GLU A 27 -2.78 19.45 -4.25
C GLU A 27 -1.97 18.16 -4.14
N LEU A 28 -2.65 17.01 -4.11
CA LEU A 28 -2.02 15.69 -4.06
C LEU A 28 -1.15 15.43 -5.30
N ALA A 29 -1.65 15.74 -6.49
CA ALA A 29 -0.90 15.57 -7.73
C ALA A 29 0.32 16.51 -7.78
N THR A 30 0.19 17.73 -7.25
CA THR A 30 1.29 18.69 -7.14
C THR A 30 2.36 18.17 -6.18
N LEU A 31 1.97 17.67 -5.01
CA LEU A 31 2.89 17.07 -4.04
C LEU A 31 3.64 15.89 -4.65
N GLU A 32 2.95 14.97 -5.34
CA GLU A 32 3.59 13.83 -6.00
C GLU A 32 4.54 14.25 -7.13
N ALA A 33 4.16 15.25 -7.92
CA ALA A 33 5.00 15.76 -9.00
C ALA A 33 6.28 16.40 -8.45
N ILE A 34 6.16 17.31 -7.47
CA ILE A 34 7.29 18.03 -6.89
C ILE A 34 8.17 17.08 -6.08
N ASN A 35 7.59 16.22 -5.26
CA ASN A 35 8.35 15.36 -4.36
C ASN A 35 8.94 14.15 -5.10
N GLY A 36 8.18 13.53 -6.00
CA GLY A 36 8.58 12.33 -6.73
C GLY A 36 9.36 12.58 -8.02
N GLY A 37 9.30 13.80 -8.57
CA GLY A 37 9.83 14.13 -9.88
C GLY A 37 9.02 13.52 -11.02
N LYS A 38 7.70 13.44 -10.85
CA LYS A 38 6.75 12.82 -11.79
C LYS A 38 6.04 13.86 -12.66
N LEU A 39 5.53 13.42 -13.79
CA LEU A 39 4.64 14.24 -14.61
C LEU A 39 3.35 14.53 -13.84
N PHE A 40 3.07 15.81 -13.60
CA PHE A 40 1.86 16.26 -12.90
C PHE A 40 0.57 15.69 -13.51
N SER A 41 0.49 15.65 -14.84
CA SER A 41 -0.67 15.09 -15.56
C SER A 41 -0.89 13.61 -15.23
N LEU A 42 0.19 12.81 -15.14
CA LEU A 42 0.10 11.40 -14.77
C LEU A 42 -0.35 11.23 -13.32
N CYS A 43 0.16 12.05 -12.40
CA CYS A 43 -0.30 12.06 -11.01
C CYS A 43 -1.79 12.42 -10.91
N LYS A 44 -2.21 13.50 -11.59
CA LYS A 44 -3.57 14.07 -11.54
C LYS A 44 -4.62 13.19 -12.18
N PHE A 45 -4.32 12.60 -13.33
CA PHE A 45 -5.32 11.87 -14.13
C PHE A 45 -5.26 10.35 -13.95
N MET A 46 -4.18 9.80 -13.37
CA MET A 46 -4.05 8.35 -13.17
C MET A 46 -3.79 7.96 -11.72
N GLU A 47 -2.69 8.42 -11.09
CA GLU A 47 -2.28 7.89 -9.79
C GLU A 47 -3.25 8.24 -8.65
N VAL A 48 -3.57 9.53 -8.48
CA VAL A 48 -4.47 9.98 -7.40
C VAL A 48 -5.89 9.43 -7.59
N PRO A 49 -6.51 9.47 -8.79
CA PRO A 49 -7.79 8.82 -9.04
C PRO A 49 -7.75 7.29 -8.80
N GLY A 50 -6.66 6.62 -9.20
CA GLY A 50 -6.48 5.19 -8.98
C GLY A 50 -6.40 4.83 -7.49
N ALA A 51 -5.78 5.68 -6.67
CA ALA A 51 -5.76 5.55 -5.22
C ALA A 51 -7.17 5.68 -4.61
N ALA A 52 -7.94 6.70 -5.01
CA ALA A 52 -9.32 6.87 -4.57
C ALA A 52 -10.18 5.66 -4.95
N MET A 53 -10.03 5.14 -6.17
CA MET A 53 -10.74 3.94 -6.64
C MET A 53 -10.36 2.70 -5.83
N THR A 54 -9.06 2.50 -5.55
CA THR A 54 -8.58 1.40 -4.70
C THR A 54 -9.22 1.46 -3.32
N LEU A 55 -9.30 2.66 -2.73
CA LEU A 55 -9.90 2.86 -1.43
C LEU A 55 -11.41 2.56 -1.44
N ARG A 56 -12.14 2.99 -2.48
CA ARG A 56 -13.56 2.65 -2.65
C ARG A 56 -13.80 1.16 -2.82
N TYR A 57 -12.95 0.47 -3.59
CA TYR A 57 -13.04 -0.97 -3.74
C TYR A 57 -12.97 -1.68 -2.39
N TYR A 58 -11.98 -1.35 -1.56
CA TYR A 58 -11.83 -1.95 -0.24
C TYR A 58 -12.86 -1.45 0.79
N ALA A 59 -13.37 -0.22 0.64
CA ALA A 59 -14.50 0.25 1.42
C ALA A 59 -15.73 -0.64 1.21
N GLY A 60 -16.01 -1.01 -0.05
CA GLY A 60 -17.08 -1.95 -0.40
C GLY A 60 -16.81 -3.39 0.03
N ALA A 61 -15.55 -3.75 0.34
CA ALA A 61 -15.19 -5.07 0.85
C ALA A 61 -15.28 -5.18 2.38
N ALA A 62 -15.30 -4.05 3.12
CA ALA A 62 -15.18 -4.01 4.57
C ALA A 62 -16.29 -4.80 5.32
N ASP A 63 -17.51 -4.85 4.77
CA ASP A 63 -18.66 -5.60 5.31
C ASP A 63 -18.86 -6.99 4.67
N LYS A 64 -17.92 -7.43 3.82
CA LYS A 64 -17.99 -8.68 3.05
C LYS A 64 -16.84 -9.64 3.37
N ILE A 65 -16.25 -9.50 4.56
CA ILE A 65 -15.18 -10.38 5.03
C ILE A 65 -15.81 -11.58 5.74
N TYR A 66 -16.02 -12.66 4.99
CA TYR A 66 -16.73 -13.85 5.48
C TYR A 66 -15.79 -14.94 5.99
N GLY A 67 -16.19 -15.57 7.09
CA GLY A 67 -15.72 -16.90 7.50
C GLY A 67 -16.39 -18.02 6.71
N THR A 68 -16.27 -19.26 7.18
CA THR A 68 -16.88 -20.43 6.55
C THR A 68 -17.46 -21.36 7.60
N VAL A 69 -18.65 -21.89 7.36
CA VAL A 69 -19.24 -22.95 8.19
C VAL A 69 -18.77 -24.30 7.64
N LEU A 70 -18.23 -25.16 8.50
CA LEU A 70 -17.58 -26.41 8.11
C LEU A 70 -18.53 -27.61 8.30
N LYS A 71 -18.48 -28.54 7.35
CA LYS A 71 -19.19 -29.83 7.46
C LYS A 71 -18.31 -30.81 8.25
N LEU A 72 -18.59 -30.94 9.54
CA LEU A 72 -17.88 -31.85 10.43
C LEU A 72 -18.64 -33.16 10.66
N SER A 73 -18.00 -34.11 11.33
CA SER A 73 -18.65 -35.35 11.79
C SER A 73 -19.82 -35.06 12.72
N LYS A 74 -20.74 -36.03 12.87
CA LYS A 74 -21.93 -35.89 13.71
C LYS A 74 -21.57 -35.44 15.14
N GLY A 75 -22.38 -34.53 15.67
CA GLY A 75 -22.23 -33.99 17.03
C GLY A 75 -21.30 -32.79 17.17
N LEU A 76 -20.68 -32.32 16.07
CA LEU A 76 -19.81 -31.14 16.07
C LEU A 76 -20.32 -30.05 15.14
N GLN A 77 -20.25 -28.80 15.59
CA GLN A 77 -20.44 -27.60 14.77
C GLN A 77 -19.11 -26.87 14.66
N GLY A 78 -18.70 -26.54 13.44
CA GLY A 78 -17.45 -25.82 13.18
C GLY A 78 -17.67 -24.63 12.27
N TYR A 79 -16.98 -23.54 12.55
CA TYR A 79 -16.93 -22.37 11.68
C TYR A 79 -15.56 -21.67 11.81
N THR A 80 -15.19 -20.88 10.81
CA THR A 80 -14.00 -20.04 10.83
C THR A 80 -14.39 -18.57 10.99
N LEU A 81 -13.53 -17.80 11.64
CA LEU A 81 -13.62 -16.34 11.71
C LEU A 81 -12.43 -15.74 10.97
N ARG A 82 -12.64 -14.59 10.31
CA ARG A 82 -11.58 -13.79 9.70
C ARG A 82 -11.39 -12.53 10.53
N GLU A 83 -10.53 -12.64 11.53
CA GLU A 83 -10.22 -11.54 12.43
C GLU A 83 -9.09 -10.68 11.87
N PRO A 84 -9.09 -9.35 12.11
CA PRO A 84 -7.94 -8.52 11.78
C PRO A 84 -6.70 -9.01 12.52
N ILE A 85 -5.55 -9.01 11.84
CA ILE A 85 -4.30 -9.51 12.42
C ILE A 85 -3.79 -8.63 13.57
N GLY A 86 -4.23 -7.37 13.66
CA GLY A 86 -3.80 -6.40 14.66
C GLY A 86 -3.08 -5.21 14.02
N VAL A 87 -1.88 -4.91 14.50
CA VAL A 87 -1.01 -3.81 14.04
C VAL A 87 -0.20 -4.24 12.82
N VAL A 88 -0.36 -3.52 11.71
CA VAL A 88 0.39 -3.75 10.47
C VAL A 88 1.44 -2.67 10.28
N GLY A 89 2.71 -3.06 10.27
CA GLY A 89 3.83 -2.24 9.83
C GLY A 89 3.93 -2.23 8.30
N ALA A 90 3.87 -1.05 7.67
CA ALA A 90 4.00 -0.90 6.23
C ALA A 90 5.21 -0.04 5.87
N ILE A 91 6.07 -0.53 4.99
CA ILE A 91 7.26 0.20 4.52
C ILE A 91 7.14 0.35 3.01
N LEU A 92 7.15 1.60 2.54
CA LEU A 92 6.83 1.97 1.16
C LEU A 92 8.10 2.38 0.37
N PRO A 93 8.13 2.14 -0.95
CA PRO A 93 9.15 2.66 -1.85
C PRO A 93 8.77 4.08 -2.32
N TRP A 94 9.68 4.72 -3.05
CA TRP A 94 9.52 6.11 -3.52
C TRP A 94 8.90 6.24 -4.92
N ASN A 95 8.80 5.15 -5.68
CA ASN A 95 8.46 5.21 -7.11
C ASN A 95 6.97 5.46 -7.38
N PHE A 96 6.07 5.02 -6.50
CA PHE A 96 4.62 5.31 -6.58
C PHE A 96 4.05 5.60 -5.19
N PRO A 97 4.42 6.72 -4.55
CA PRO A 97 4.11 6.96 -3.13
C PRO A 97 2.61 6.85 -2.83
N THR A 98 1.77 7.51 -3.64
CA THR A 98 0.31 7.46 -3.54
C THR A 98 -0.24 6.04 -3.69
N SER A 99 0.06 5.37 -4.80
CA SER A 99 -0.46 4.03 -5.05
C SER A 99 0.03 3.02 -4.00
N MET A 100 1.29 3.14 -3.56
CA MET A 100 1.88 2.26 -2.56
C MET A 100 1.30 2.48 -1.17
N PHE A 101 0.89 3.71 -0.84
CA PHE A 101 0.16 3.99 0.37
C PHE A 101 -1.18 3.22 0.39
N PHE A 102 -1.99 3.37 -0.66
CA PHE A 102 -3.35 2.82 -0.66
C PHE A 102 -3.44 1.33 -0.98
N ILE A 103 -2.50 0.75 -1.74
CA ILE A 103 -2.44 -0.71 -1.92
C ILE A 103 -2.20 -1.44 -0.59
N LYS A 104 -1.59 -0.76 0.40
CA LYS A 104 -1.40 -1.31 1.75
C LYS A 104 -2.46 -0.85 2.73
N ALA A 105 -2.79 0.44 2.74
CA ALA A 105 -3.70 1.02 3.71
C ALA A 105 -5.15 0.59 3.50
N ALA A 106 -5.64 0.60 2.25
CA ALA A 106 -7.03 0.29 1.95
C ALA A 106 -7.45 -1.13 2.40
N PRO A 107 -6.72 -2.22 2.04
CA PRO A 107 -7.08 -3.56 2.51
C PRO A 107 -6.95 -3.73 4.04
N ALA A 108 -5.90 -3.16 4.64
CA ALA A 108 -5.67 -3.29 6.08
C ALA A 108 -6.76 -2.60 6.90
N LEU A 109 -7.15 -1.37 6.53
CA LEU A 109 -8.22 -0.63 7.20
C LEU A 109 -9.59 -1.31 6.99
N ALA A 110 -9.86 -1.83 5.79
CA ALA A 110 -11.10 -2.59 5.53
C ALA A 110 -11.19 -3.85 6.41
N ALA A 111 -10.08 -4.58 6.54
CA ALA A 111 -9.97 -5.73 7.43
C ALA A 111 -10.15 -5.39 8.91
N GLY A 112 -9.96 -4.12 9.29
CA GLY A 112 -10.05 -3.65 10.67
C GLY A 112 -8.71 -3.67 11.42
N CYS A 113 -7.60 -3.68 10.69
CA CYS A 113 -6.25 -3.52 11.25
C CYS A 113 -5.96 -2.06 11.58
N THR A 114 -4.99 -1.85 12.48
CA THR A 114 -4.33 -0.55 12.69
C THR A 114 -2.97 -0.57 11.99
N MET A 115 -2.40 0.60 11.74
CA MET A 115 -1.23 0.73 10.88
C MET A 115 -0.18 1.70 11.39
N VAL A 116 1.08 1.32 11.17
CA VAL A 116 2.25 2.18 11.24
C VAL A 116 2.92 2.17 9.87
N ILE A 117 2.88 3.29 9.16
CA ILE A 117 3.35 3.43 7.79
C ILE A 117 4.61 4.28 7.76
N LYS A 118 5.68 3.72 7.21
CA LYS A 118 6.90 4.44 6.88
C LYS A 118 6.99 4.68 5.37
N PRO A 119 6.76 5.92 4.89
CA PRO A 119 7.01 6.25 3.50
C PRO A 119 8.52 6.25 3.20
N ALA A 120 8.89 6.19 1.93
CA ALA A 120 10.28 6.36 1.53
C ALA A 120 10.77 7.77 1.92
N GLU A 121 12.01 7.88 2.40
CA GLU A 121 12.60 9.14 2.84
C GLU A 121 12.73 10.17 1.71
N GLN A 122 12.76 9.71 0.46
CA GLN A 122 12.81 10.54 -0.74
C GLN A 122 11.45 11.19 -1.05
N THR A 123 10.34 10.53 -0.70
CA THR A 123 8.98 10.96 -1.07
C THR A 123 7.98 10.90 0.10
N PRO A 124 8.22 11.64 1.20
CA PRO A 124 7.39 11.52 2.39
C PRO A 124 6.11 12.37 2.38
N LEU A 125 6.01 13.39 1.53
CA LEU A 125 5.05 14.48 1.72
C LEU A 125 3.59 14.05 1.51
N SER A 126 3.31 13.27 0.47
CA SER A 126 1.95 12.82 0.17
C SER A 126 1.39 11.90 1.25
N ALA A 127 2.19 11.02 1.83
CA ALA A 127 1.78 10.15 2.94
C ALA A 127 1.32 10.95 4.17
N LEU A 128 2.00 12.06 4.49
CA LEU A 128 1.59 12.96 5.58
C LEU A 128 0.27 13.67 5.25
N TYR A 129 0.08 14.09 4.00
CA TYR A 129 -1.17 14.71 3.56
C TYR A 129 -2.33 13.71 3.59
N TYR A 130 -2.11 12.45 3.19
CA TYR A 130 -3.10 11.39 3.34
C TYR A 130 -3.46 11.11 4.80
N ALA A 131 -2.51 11.18 5.74
CA ALA A 131 -2.80 11.08 7.16
C ALA A 131 -3.69 12.24 7.66
N HIS A 132 -3.49 13.46 7.15
CA HIS A 132 -4.35 14.59 7.42
C HIS A 132 -5.78 14.35 6.90
N LEU A 133 -5.92 13.92 5.65
CA LEU A 133 -7.23 13.61 5.06
C LEU A 133 -7.93 12.44 5.76
N ALA A 134 -7.18 11.43 6.21
CA ALA A 134 -7.70 10.32 7.01
C ALA A 134 -8.36 10.80 8.30
N LYS A 135 -7.72 11.76 8.99
CA LYS A 135 -8.30 12.39 10.19
C LYS A 135 -9.60 13.14 9.86
N LEU A 136 -9.63 13.90 8.77
CA LEU A 136 -10.85 14.59 8.32
C LEU A 136 -11.96 13.62 7.89
N ALA A 137 -11.60 12.46 7.35
CA ALA A 137 -12.54 11.39 7.02
C ALA A 137 -13.22 10.80 8.27
N GLY A 138 -12.56 10.88 9.42
CA GLY A 138 -13.03 10.33 10.69
C GLY A 138 -12.36 8.98 11.02
N ILE A 139 -11.20 8.68 10.45
CA ILE A 139 -10.38 7.56 10.93
C ILE A 139 -9.99 7.86 12.39
N PRO A 140 -10.27 6.96 13.35
CA PRO A 140 -9.97 7.20 14.76
C PRO A 140 -8.48 7.41 15.02
N ASP A 141 -8.16 8.19 16.05
CA ASP A 141 -6.78 8.45 16.47
C ASP A 141 -6.06 7.12 16.76
N GLY A 142 -4.80 7.01 16.32
CA GLY A 142 -3.97 5.81 16.49
C GLY A 142 -4.24 4.68 15.50
N VAL A 143 -5.27 4.76 14.66
CA VAL A 143 -5.56 3.71 13.65
C VAL A 143 -4.60 3.79 12.47
N LEU A 144 -4.27 4.98 12.00
CA LEU A 144 -3.37 5.22 10.87
C LEU A 144 -2.27 6.18 11.32
N ASN A 145 -1.07 5.65 11.52
CA ASN A 145 0.10 6.41 11.96
C ASN A 145 1.12 6.46 10.83
N VAL A 146 1.61 7.65 10.49
CA VAL A 146 2.67 7.83 9.47
C VAL A 146 3.93 8.30 10.17
N VAL A 147 5.02 7.56 10.00
CA VAL A 147 6.32 7.83 10.64
C VAL A 147 7.41 7.96 9.58
N ASN A 148 7.91 9.19 9.41
CA ASN A 148 9.00 9.45 8.48
C ASN A 148 10.35 9.07 9.09
N GLY A 149 11.30 8.70 8.25
CA GLY A 149 12.66 8.38 8.66
C GLY A 149 13.39 7.57 7.61
N PHE A 150 14.62 7.17 7.91
CA PHE A 150 15.43 6.34 7.00
C PHE A 150 15.07 4.86 7.13
N GLY A 151 15.46 4.06 6.13
CA GLY A 151 15.26 2.62 6.14
C GLY A 151 15.98 1.93 7.29
N GLU A 152 17.22 2.31 7.56
CA GLU A 152 18.11 1.73 8.58
C GLU A 152 17.65 2.03 10.01
N THR A 153 16.84 3.07 10.19
CA THR A 153 16.34 3.50 11.50
C THR A 153 14.86 3.19 11.65
N ALA A 154 13.99 3.99 11.04
CA ALA A 154 12.54 3.84 11.16
C ALA A 154 12.03 2.53 10.52
N GLY A 155 12.55 2.16 9.35
CA GLY A 155 12.19 0.91 8.68
C GLY A 155 12.63 -0.33 9.47
N ALA A 156 13.87 -0.33 9.95
CA ALA A 156 14.41 -1.39 10.79
C ALA A 156 13.59 -1.56 12.08
N ALA A 157 13.29 -0.46 12.78
CA ALA A 157 12.49 -0.46 13.99
C ALA A 157 11.10 -1.08 13.77
N ILE A 158 10.41 -0.73 12.68
CA ILE A 158 9.12 -1.34 12.31
C ILE A 158 9.28 -2.85 12.09
N SER A 159 10.31 -3.27 11.37
CA SER A 159 10.50 -4.69 11.03
C SER A 159 10.81 -5.58 12.24
N SER A 160 11.54 -5.04 13.23
CA SER A 160 11.96 -5.76 14.43
C SER A 160 11.05 -5.55 15.65
N HIS A 161 10.04 -4.69 15.58
CA HIS A 161 9.19 -4.37 16.73
C HIS A 161 8.43 -5.61 17.23
N MET A 162 8.40 -5.83 18.54
CA MET A 162 7.78 -7.02 19.15
C MET A 162 6.24 -6.97 19.11
N ASP A 163 5.67 -5.76 19.13
CA ASP A 163 4.20 -5.55 19.12
C ASP A 163 3.64 -5.15 17.74
N ILE A 164 4.40 -5.38 16.66
CA ILE A 164 3.84 -5.32 15.30
C ILE A 164 3.48 -6.75 14.89
N ASP A 165 2.22 -6.97 14.56
CA ASP A 165 1.69 -8.31 14.26
C ASP A 165 1.99 -8.76 12.83
N LYS A 166 2.19 -7.83 11.89
CA LYS A 166 2.51 -8.13 10.48
C LYS A 166 3.35 -7.03 9.85
N VAL A 167 4.27 -7.41 8.94
CA VAL A 167 4.97 -6.45 8.07
C VAL A 167 4.58 -6.64 6.60
N SER A 168 4.34 -5.51 5.93
CA SER A 168 4.16 -5.43 4.48
C SER A 168 5.20 -4.47 3.89
N PHE A 169 6.13 -5.01 3.11
CA PHE A 169 7.23 -4.26 2.53
C PHE A 169 7.15 -4.28 1.01
N THR A 170 7.40 -3.12 0.40
CA THR A 170 7.67 -3.05 -1.04
C THR A 170 8.98 -2.31 -1.27
N GLY A 171 9.89 -2.90 -2.05
CA GLY A 171 11.22 -2.31 -2.29
C GLY A 171 12.21 -3.28 -2.90
N SER A 172 13.50 -3.12 -2.60
CA SER A 172 14.54 -3.97 -3.18
C SER A 172 14.55 -5.37 -2.58
N THR A 173 14.96 -6.36 -3.39
CA THR A 173 15.13 -7.75 -2.94
C THR A 173 16.12 -7.87 -1.78
N GLU A 174 17.18 -7.07 -1.79
CA GLU A 174 18.18 -7.04 -0.73
C GLU A 174 17.57 -6.61 0.62
N VAL A 175 16.80 -5.53 0.64
CA VAL A 175 16.11 -5.06 1.85
C VAL A 175 15.01 -6.03 2.25
N GLY A 176 14.28 -6.63 1.30
CA GLY A 176 13.29 -7.67 1.57
C GLY A 176 13.86 -8.84 2.39
N ARG A 177 15.10 -9.28 2.09
CA ARG A 177 15.80 -10.29 2.91
C ARG A 177 16.06 -9.80 4.34
N LYS A 178 16.48 -8.54 4.51
CA LYS A 178 16.68 -7.93 5.84
C LYS A 178 15.38 -7.89 6.63
N ILE A 179 14.25 -7.57 6.00
CA ILE A 179 12.92 -7.59 6.63
C ILE A 179 12.56 -9.00 7.12
N MET A 180 12.77 -10.03 6.31
CA MET A 180 12.51 -11.43 6.74
C MET A 180 13.39 -11.83 7.91
N MET A 181 14.68 -11.48 7.87
CA MET A 181 15.60 -11.75 8.98
C MET A 181 15.17 -11.04 10.27
N ALA A 182 14.76 -9.77 10.19
CA ALA A 182 14.28 -9.01 11.34
C ALA A 182 12.98 -9.59 11.93
N ALA A 183 12.04 -10.01 11.07
CA ALA A 183 10.83 -10.70 11.52
C ALA A 183 11.15 -12.03 12.22
N ALA A 184 12.07 -12.82 11.65
CA ALA A 184 12.51 -14.09 12.22
C ALA A 184 13.22 -13.92 13.58
N ALA A 185 14.05 -12.88 13.71
CA ALA A 185 14.81 -12.59 14.92
C ALA A 185 13.99 -11.90 16.03
N SER A 186 12.76 -11.46 15.75
CA SER A 186 11.90 -10.78 16.71
C SER A 186 10.75 -11.67 17.18
N ASN A 187 9.53 -11.44 16.69
CA ASN A 187 8.30 -12.10 17.13
C ASN A 187 7.71 -13.06 16.10
N LEU A 188 8.48 -13.44 15.07
CA LEU A 188 8.05 -14.32 13.97
C LEU A 188 6.80 -13.79 13.22
N LYS A 189 6.60 -12.46 13.21
CA LYS A 189 5.48 -11.82 12.50
C LYS A 189 5.44 -12.23 11.02
N PRO A 190 4.25 -12.50 10.45
CA PRO A 190 4.11 -12.74 9.02
C PRO A 190 4.61 -11.56 8.17
N VAL A 191 5.27 -11.87 7.06
CA VAL A 191 5.85 -10.89 6.14
C VAL A 191 5.22 -11.04 4.75
N SER A 192 4.83 -9.92 4.14
CA SER A 192 4.50 -9.84 2.71
C SER A 192 5.52 -8.95 2.02
N LEU A 193 6.10 -9.44 0.92
CA LEU A 193 7.15 -8.76 0.18
C LEU A 193 6.74 -8.57 -1.29
N GLU A 194 6.77 -7.33 -1.75
CA GLU A 194 6.69 -6.99 -3.18
C GLU A 194 8.06 -6.45 -3.59
N LEU A 195 8.79 -7.20 -4.42
CA LEU A 195 10.21 -6.97 -4.68
C LEU A 195 10.48 -6.61 -6.14
N GLY A 196 11.74 -6.30 -6.44
CA GLY A 196 12.17 -6.03 -7.81
C GLY A 196 12.03 -7.25 -8.72
N GLY A 197 11.85 -6.99 -10.02
CA GLY A 197 11.75 -8.01 -11.05
C GLY A 197 12.45 -7.62 -12.35
N LYS A 198 12.60 -8.59 -13.24
CA LYS A 198 13.08 -8.40 -14.61
C LYS A 198 12.08 -9.02 -15.59
N SER A 199 10.91 -8.40 -15.67
CA SER A 199 9.77 -8.92 -16.41
C SER A 199 10.02 -8.92 -17.92
N PRO A 200 9.98 -10.08 -18.60
CA PRO A 200 10.11 -10.16 -20.05
C PRO A 200 8.79 -9.78 -20.74
N LEU A 201 8.88 -9.18 -21.93
CA LEU A 201 7.78 -9.03 -22.89
C LEU A 201 8.14 -9.86 -24.13
N LEU A 202 7.28 -10.81 -24.49
CA LEU A 202 7.46 -11.68 -25.66
C LEU A 202 6.46 -11.27 -26.74
N ILE A 203 6.96 -10.98 -27.95
CA ILE A 203 6.16 -10.57 -29.11
C ILE A 203 6.39 -11.63 -30.19
N PHE A 204 5.30 -12.27 -30.62
CA PHE A 204 5.32 -13.32 -31.65
C PHE A 204 5.01 -12.73 -33.03
N ASP A 205 5.19 -13.54 -34.08
CA ASP A 205 5.04 -13.13 -35.48
C ASP A 205 3.59 -12.87 -35.90
N ASP A 206 2.61 -13.33 -35.11
CA ASP A 206 1.19 -13.08 -35.28
C ASP A 206 0.68 -11.82 -34.57
N ALA A 207 1.56 -11.09 -33.87
CA ALA A 207 1.18 -9.88 -33.15
C ALA A 207 0.99 -8.67 -34.09
N ASP A 208 0.00 -7.82 -33.76
CA ASP A 208 -0.06 -6.47 -34.33
C ASP A 208 1.18 -5.68 -33.88
N VAL A 209 2.05 -5.36 -34.84
CA VAL A 209 3.35 -4.72 -34.58
C VAL A 209 3.19 -3.32 -33.97
N ASP A 210 2.17 -2.56 -34.40
CA ASP A 210 1.95 -1.19 -33.93
C ASP A 210 1.42 -1.18 -32.50
N GLU A 211 0.52 -2.11 -32.16
CA GLU A 211 0.05 -2.29 -30.77
C GLU A 211 1.17 -2.81 -29.88
N ALA A 212 1.92 -3.83 -30.33
CA ALA A 212 3.02 -4.41 -29.59
C ALA A 212 4.11 -3.37 -29.28
N ALA A 213 4.44 -2.50 -30.23
CA ALA A 213 5.39 -1.41 -30.03
C ALA A 213 4.90 -0.40 -28.98
N LYS A 214 3.61 -0.01 -29.00
CA LYS A 214 3.03 0.89 -28.00
C LYS A 214 3.06 0.28 -26.60
N PHE A 215 2.69 -0.99 -26.46
CA PHE A 215 2.75 -1.69 -25.18
C PHE A 215 4.18 -1.85 -24.67
N ALA A 216 5.13 -2.20 -25.54
CA ALA A 216 6.54 -2.30 -25.18
C ALA A 216 7.10 -0.96 -24.68
N PHE A 217 6.81 0.13 -25.40
CA PHE A 217 7.25 1.47 -25.03
C PHE A 217 6.67 1.90 -23.67
N ASN A 218 5.36 1.78 -23.49
CA ASN A 218 4.72 2.13 -22.20
C ASN A 218 5.20 1.22 -21.07
N GLY A 219 5.31 -0.08 -21.31
CA GLY A 219 5.72 -1.07 -20.31
C GLY A 219 7.09 -0.80 -19.68
N ILE A 220 8.00 -0.14 -20.40
CA ILE A 220 9.33 0.20 -19.87
C ILE A 220 9.48 1.67 -19.45
N PHE A 221 8.82 2.62 -20.12
CA PHE A 221 9.05 4.06 -19.89
C PHE A 221 8.02 4.75 -18.99
N THR A 222 6.88 4.12 -18.66
CA THR A 222 5.83 4.76 -17.83
C THR A 222 6.26 5.06 -16.39
N SER A 223 7.29 4.38 -15.86
CA SER A 223 7.72 4.53 -14.45
C SER A 223 9.01 5.35 -14.24
N VAL A 224 9.56 5.98 -15.29
CA VAL A 224 10.90 6.58 -15.23
C VAL A 224 10.82 8.08 -15.00
N ARG A 225 11.61 8.59 -14.05
CA ARG A 225 11.89 10.04 -13.95
C ARG A 225 12.37 10.57 -15.31
N PRO A 226 11.98 11.78 -15.73
CA PRO A 226 12.58 12.42 -16.92
C PRO A 226 14.09 12.66 -16.79
N ASN A 227 14.68 12.52 -15.60
CA ASN A 227 16.13 12.61 -15.41
C ASN A 227 16.78 11.25 -15.63
N PHE A 228 17.39 11.09 -16.79
CA PHE A 228 18.55 10.24 -17.02
C PHE A 228 19.67 10.63 -16.03
N MET A 229 19.58 10.21 -14.77
CA MET A 229 20.76 10.01 -13.96
C MET A 229 21.13 8.53 -14.06
N PRO A 230 22.32 8.19 -14.59
CA PRO A 230 22.79 6.82 -14.58
C PRO A 230 22.79 6.34 -13.13
N ARG A 231 22.28 5.13 -12.88
CA ARG A 231 22.56 4.46 -11.62
C ARG A 231 24.07 4.43 -11.46
N PRO A 232 24.65 4.90 -10.34
CA PRO A 232 26.02 4.52 -10.02
C PRO A 232 26.00 3.00 -9.90
N GLU A 233 26.74 2.34 -10.78
CA GLU A 233 27.15 0.96 -10.57
C GLU A 233 27.95 0.93 -9.27
N TYR A 234 27.42 0.34 -8.20
CA TYR A 234 28.13 -0.39 -7.14
C TYR A 234 27.14 -1.29 -6.40
#